data_AF-A0A952QZ15-F1
#
_entry.id   AF-A0A952QZ15-F1
#
_cell.length_a   1.000
_cell.length_b   1.000
_cell.length_c   1.000
_cell.angle_alpha   90.00
_cell.angle_beta   90.00
_cell.angle_gamma   90.00
#
_symmetry.space_group_name_H-M   'P 1'
#
loop_
_entity.id
_entity.type
_entity.pdbx_description
1 polymer ?
#
loop_
_entity_poly.entity_id
_entity_poly.type
_entity_poly.pdbx_seq_one_letter_code
_entity_poly.pdbx_strand_id
1 'polypeptide(L)'
;MGFDTGLPGDTVEIRLAILLGSLQAQRIGALHVGRLLAALGDPDNDTRQVREDLKRVCEALADNPAPQQEARALLRYFDEDQLARLLLVSRSSIQRYASGERTAKGPVIDRLHWLALVVGLLTGTYNEYGVRRWFERPRKALGGPSPQEVLLVAGDWTPDDLGARRVEELAKATIGMVAS
;
A
#
# COMPACT_ATOMS: atom_id res chain seq x y z
N MET A 1 1.64 -47.87 13.34
CA MET A 1 1.83 -47.12 12.08
C MET A 1 1.18 -45.78 12.27
N GLY A 2 1.97 -44.77 12.63
CA GLY A 2 1.47 -43.41 12.84
C GLY A 2 1.21 -42.76 11.49
N PHE A 3 0.00 -42.25 11.29
CA PHE A 3 -0.28 -41.36 10.18
C PHE A 3 0.45 -40.05 10.46
N ASP A 4 1.47 -39.78 9.66
CA ASP A 4 2.02 -38.45 9.48
C ASP A 4 0.90 -37.57 8.92
N THR A 5 0.24 -36.84 9.81
CA THR A 5 -0.73 -35.80 9.44
C THR A 5 0.07 -34.56 9.07
N GLY A 6 0.73 -34.60 7.91
CA GLY A 6 1.29 -33.42 7.26
C GLY A 6 0.16 -32.46 6.90
N LEU A 7 -0.36 -31.76 7.91
CA LEU A 7 -1.35 -30.71 7.75
C LEU A 7 -0.65 -29.51 7.09
N PRO A 8 -1.33 -28.77 6.20
CA PRO A 8 -0.78 -27.56 5.56
C PRO A 8 -0.42 -26.41 6.53
N GLY A 9 -0.66 -26.57 7.84
CA GLY A 9 -0.36 -25.59 8.89
C GLY A 9 1.12 -25.23 8.99
N ASP A 10 1.99 -26.24 9.01
CA ASP A 10 3.45 -26.04 9.14
C ASP A 10 4.00 -25.15 8.02
N THR A 11 3.49 -25.30 6.80
CA THR A 11 3.97 -24.51 5.65
C THR A 11 3.54 -23.05 5.73
N VAL A 12 2.34 -22.77 6.23
CA VAL A 12 1.84 -21.40 6.40
C VAL A 12 2.58 -20.72 7.55
N GLU A 13 2.73 -21.41 8.69
CA GLU A 13 3.46 -20.90 9.85
C GLU A 13 4.93 -20.61 9.53
N ILE A 14 5.61 -21.52 8.81
CA ILE A 14 6.99 -21.30 8.35
C ILE A 14 7.07 -20.05 7.45
N ARG A 15 6.14 -19.89 6.49
CA ARG A 15 6.14 -18.71 5.60
C ARG A 15 5.85 -17.42 6.35
N LEU A 16 4.93 -17.45 7.31
CA LEU A 16 4.64 -16.30 8.18
C LEU A 16 5.84 -15.94 9.04
N ALA A 17 6.53 -16.92 9.63
CA ALA A 17 7.75 -16.71 10.40
C ALA A 17 8.86 -16.08 9.55
N ILE A 18 9.06 -16.54 8.31
CA ILE A 18 10.02 -15.96 7.36
C ILE A 18 9.67 -14.50 7.03
N LEU A 19 8.38 -14.21 6.78
CA LEU A 19 7.92 -12.86 6.50
C LEU A 19 8.16 -11.95 7.71
N LEU A 20 7.71 -12.35 8.90
CA LEU A 20 7.89 -11.60 10.13
C LEU A 20 9.37 -11.38 10.45
N GLY A 21 10.21 -12.41 10.31
CA GLY A 21 11.67 -12.27 10.46
C GLY A 21 12.28 -11.25 9.49
N SER A 22 11.78 -11.21 8.25
CA SER A 22 12.21 -10.20 7.25
C SER A 22 11.82 -8.78 7.65
N LEU A 23 10.60 -8.59 8.19
CA LEU A 23 10.15 -7.29 8.69
C LEU A 23 10.96 -6.85 9.92
N GLN A 24 11.26 -7.77 10.83
CA GLN A 24 12.09 -7.51 12.00
C GLN A 24 13.50 -7.07 11.62
N ALA A 25 14.13 -7.73 10.64
CA ALA A 25 15.45 -7.38 10.14
C ALA A 25 15.49 -5.96 9.54
N GLN A 26 14.40 -5.53 8.93
CA GLN A 26 14.22 -4.17 8.40
C GLN A 26 13.74 -3.16 9.47
N ARG A 27 13.56 -3.60 10.71
CA ARG A 27 13.05 -2.82 11.85
C ARG A 27 11.65 -2.26 11.65
N ILE A 28 10.86 -2.83 10.75
CA ILE A 28 9.47 -2.44 10.51
C ILE A 28 8.59 -3.08 11.58
N GLY A 29 7.93 -2.26 12.40
CA GLY A 29 7.02 -2.76 13.45
C GLY A 29 7.68 -3.68 14.47
N ALA A 30 9.00 -3.55 14.70
CA ALA A 30 9.84 -4.56 15.36
C ALA A 30 9.28 -5.12 16.69
N LEU A 31 8.68 -4.27 17.53
CA LEU A 31 8.04 -4.69 18.77
C LEU A 31 6.86 -5.66 18.51
N HIS A 32 5.96 -5.27 17.61
CA HIS A 32 4.75 -6.02 17.30
C HIS A 32 5.07 -7.29 16.48
N VAL A 33 6.06 -7.22 15.59
CA VAL A 33 6.60 -8.38 14.88
C VAL A 33 7.15 -9.42 15.87
N GLY A 34 7.92 -9.00 16.89
CA GLY A 34 8.43 -9.91 17.91
C GLY A 34 7.32 -10.61 18.70
N ARG A 35 6.22 -9.89 19.00
CA ARG A 35 5.03 -10.47 19.65
C ARG A 35 4.30 -11.47 18.76
N LEU A 36 4.16 -11.16 17.47
CA LEU A 36 3.56 -12.10 16.50
C LEU A 36 4.38 -13.36 16.33
N LEU A 37 5.72 -13.25 16.29
CA LEU A 37 6.62 -14.41 16.25
C LEU A 37 6.48 -15.29 17.48
N ALA A 38 6.36 -14.69 18.68
CA ALA A 38 6.10 -15.45 19.90
C ALA A 38 4.73 -16.14 19.86
N ALA A 39 3.71 -15.46 19.35
CA ALA A 39 2.35 -15.99 19.26
C ALA A 39 2.23 -17.19 18.30
N LEU A 40 3.04 -17.27 17.22
CA LEU A 40 3.01 -18.41 16.29
C LEU A 40 3.37 -19.75 16.95
N GLY A 41 4.16 -19.74 18.03
CA GLY A 41 4.53 -20.94 18.78
C GLY A 41 3.68 -21.22 20.02
N ASP A 42 2.66 -20.39 20.28
CA ASP A 42 1.84 -20.46 21.48
C ASP A 42 0.36 -20.71 21.14
N PRO A 43 -0.19 -21.91 21.40
CA PRO A 43 -1.57 -22.25 21.09
C PRO A 43 -2.60 -21.52 21.98
N ASP A 44 -2.18 -20.94 23.11
CA ASP A 44 -3.06 -20.25 24.07
C ASP A 44 -3.04 -18.72 23.90
N ASN A 45 -2.53 -18.23 22.76
CA ASN A 45 -2.38 -16.80 22.50
C ASN A 45 -3.74 -16.05 22.49
N ASP A 46 -3.74 -14.82 23.03
CA ASP A 46 -4.93 -13.96 22.95
C ASP A 46 -5.11 -13.43 21.52
N THR A 47 -6.10 -13.96 20.82
CA THR A 47 -6.45 -13.56 19.45
C THR A 47 -6.70 -12.05 19.33
N ARG A 48 -7.20 -11.38 20.37
CA ARG A 48 -7.38 -9.92 20.38
C ARG A 48 -6.03 -9.22 20.32
N GLN A 49 -5.08 -9.67 21.14
CA GLN A 49 -3.73 -9.11 21.16
C GLN A 49 -3.01 -9.36 19.83
N VAL A 50 -3.11 -10.56 19.26
CA VAL A 50 -2.57 -10.89 17.93
C VAL A 50 -3.13 -9.96 16.85
N ARG A 51 -4.44 -9.69 16.87
CA ARG A 51 -5.09 -8.76 15.93
C ARG A 51 -4.54 -7.33 16.08
N GLU A 52 -4.38 -6.85 17.31
CA GLU A 52 -3.82 -5.52 17.56
C GLU A 52 -2.36 -5.44 17.11
N ASP A 53 -1.52 -6.43 17.42
CA ASP A 53 -0.13 -6.45 16.97
C ASP A 53 -0.03 -6.52 15.44
N LEU A 54 -0.87 -7.32 14.77
CA LEU A 54 -0.94 -7.36 13.31
C LEU A 54 -1.34 -5.99 12.74
N LYS A 55 -2.35 -5.34 13.31
CA LYS A 55 -2.76 -3.99 12.89
C LYS A 55 -1.60 -3.00 12.99
N ARG A 56 -0.83 -3.04 14.09
CA ARG A 56 0.35 -2.19 14.29
C ARG A 56 1.48 -2.49 13.31
N VAL A 57 1.69 -3.75 12.93
CA VAL A 57 2.64 -4.10 11.86
C VAL A 57 2.17 -3.56 10.52
N CYS A 58 0.88 -3.65 10.20
CA CYS A 58 0.31 -3.06 9.00
C CYS A 58 0.45 -1.53 8.99
N GLU A 59 0.22 -0.85 10.11
CA GLU A 59 0.47 0.60 10.26
C GLU A 59 1.95 0.92 10.00
N ALA A 60 2.88 0.20 10.63
CA ALA A 60 4.31 0.44 10.44
C ALA A 60 4.79 0.16 9.01
N LEU A 61 4.19 -0.81 8.31
CA LEU A 61 4.41 -1.06 6.89
C LEU A 61 3.87 0.08 6.03
N ALA A 62 2.68 0.58 6.36
CA ALA A 62 2.09 1.72 5.69
C ALA A 62 2.88 3.02 5.92
N ASP A 63 3.70 3.12 6.96
CA ASP A 63 4.57 4.27 7.21
C ASP A 63 6.00 4.10 6.64
N ASN A 64 6.27 3.01 5.90
CA ASN A 64 7.60 2.70 5.39
C ASN A 64 7.64 2.71 3.85
N PRO A 65 7.98 3.85 3.21
CA PRO A 65 8.08 3.96 1.77
C PRO A 65 9.08 3.00 1.14
N ALA A 66 8.69 2.38 0.04
CA ALA A 66 9.53 1.52 -0.78
C ALA A 66 9.52 1.96 -2.26
N PRO A 67 10.16 3.11 -2.60
CA PRO A 67 9.89 3.83 -3.85
C PRO A 67 10.11 3.01 -5.14
N GLN A 68 11.11 2.13 -5.16
CA GLN A 68 11.37 1.28 -6.33
C GLN A 68 10.25 0.25 -6.52
N GLN A 69 9.85 -0.42 -5.44
CA GLN A 69 8.81 -1.44 -5.42
C GLN A 69 7.44 -0.82 -5.70
N GLU A 70 7.17 0.34 -5.11
CA GLU A 70 5.95 1.13 -5.34
C GLU A 70 5.88 1.57 -6.81
N ALA A 71 6.95 2.11 -7.39
CA ALA A 71 6.97 2.48 -8.81
C ALA A 71 6.69 1.27 -9.72
N ARG A 72 7.31 0.11 -9.45
CA ARG A 72 7.02 -1.14 -10.18
C ARG A 72 5.57 -1.58 -10.04
N ALA A 73 5.02 -1.53 -8.83
CA ALA A 73 3.65 -1.96 -8.56
C ALA A 73 2.64 -1.03 -9.25
N LEU A 74 2.86 0.29 -9.18
CA LEU A 74 1.98 1.29 -9.77
C LEU A 74 1.92 1.22 -11.30
N LEU A 75 3.00 0.80 -11.96
CA LEU A 75 3.04 0.55 -13.42
C LEU A 75 2.12 -0.59 -13.88
N ARG A 76 1.55 -1.39 -12.97
CA ARG A 76 0.50 -2.37 -13.30
C ARG A 76 -0.87 -1.73 -13.48
N TYR A 77 -1.10 -0.58 -12.86
CA TYR A 77 -2.38 0.11 -12.84
C TYR A 77 -2.41 1.30 -13.78
N PHE A 78 -1.31 2.05 -13.82
CA PHE A 78 -1.17 3.25 -14.62
C PHE A 78 -0.30 2.98 -15.83
N ASP A 79 -0.60 3.64 -16.95
CA ASP A 79 0.43 3.80 -17.96
C ASP A 79 1.48 4.81 -17.49
N GLU A 80 2.63 4.80 -18.15
CA GLU A 80 3.76 5.64 -17.76
C GLU A 80 3.43 7.13 -17.84
N ASP A 81 2.56 7.53 -18.78
CA ASP A 81 2.18 8.93 -18.98
C ASP A 81 1.29 9.44 -17.84
N GLN A 82 0.31 8.65 -17.41
CA GLN A 82 -0.54 8.99 -16.28
C GLN A 82 0.23 8.99 -14.97
N LEU A 83 1.08 7.99 -14.76
CA LEU A 83 1.90 7.91 -13.54
C LEU A 83 2.91 9.06 -13.47
N ALA A 84 3.55 9.40 -14.59
CA ALA A 84 4.46 10.54 -14.67
C ALA A 84 3.75 11.87 -14.35
N ARG A 85 2.53 12.07 -14.86
CA ARG A 85 1.71 13.25 -14.53
C ARG A 85 1.40 13.33 -13.04
N LEU A 86 0.89 12.25 -12.44
CA LEU A 86 0.53 12.23 -11.02
C LEU A 86 1.75 12.47 -10.12
N LEU A 87 2.93 11.98 -10.50
CA LEU A 87 4.17 12.13 -9.73
C LEU A 87 4.92 13.43 -10.03
N LEU A 88 4.47 14.22 -11.01
CA LEU A 88 5.12 15.46 -11.47
C LEU A 88 6.57 15.22 -11.93
N VAL A 89 6.79 14.16 -12.69
CA VAL A 89 8.11 13.79 -13.25
C VAL A 89 8.00 13.44 -14.74
N SER A 90 9.15 13.23 -15.39
CA SER A 90 9.16 12.73 -16.77
C SER A 90 8.80 11.23 -16.82
N ARG A 91 8.21 10.80 -17.94
CA ARG A 91 7.98 9.39 -18.26
C ARG A 91 9.23 8.52 -18.09
N SER A 92 10.37 8.99 -18.60
CA SER A 92 11.67 8.33 -18.46
C SER A 92 12.14 8.17 -17.02
N SER A 93 11.74 9.07 -16.10
CA SER A 93 12.09 8.95 -14.69
C SER A 93 11.36 7.80 -14.03
N ILE A 94 10.11 7.52 -14.42
CA ILE A 94 9.32 6.40 -13.91
C ILE A 94 10.02 5.08 -14.14
N GLN A 95 10.47 4.84 -15.37
CA GLN A 95 11.18 3.60 -15.71
C GLN A 95 12.48 3.44 -14.91
N ARG A 96 13.24 4.53 -14.73
CA ARG A 96 14.48 4.49 -13.95
C ARG A 96 14.25 4.29 -12.44
N TYR A 97 13.16 4.83 -11.89
CA TYR A 97 12.76 4.55 -10.51
C TYR A 97 12.35 3.08 -10.35
N ALA A 98 11.55 2.56 -11.28
CA ALA A 98 11.12 1.17 -11.27
C ALA A 98 12.30 0.20 -11.47
N SER A 99 13.24 0.47 -12.37
CA SER A 99 14.40 -0.41 -12.57
C SER A 99 15.39 -0.35 -11.41
N GLY A 100 15.44 0.77 -10.68
CA GLY A 100 16.44 1.04 -9.64
C GLY A 100 17.68 1.77 -10.16
N GLU A 101 17.71 2.11 -11.45
CA GLU A 101 18.75 2.96 -12.06
C GLU A 101 18.76 4.39 -11.51
N ARG A 102 17.67 4.80 -10.84
CA ARG A 102 17.57 6.08 -10.16
C ARG A 102 16.87 5.91 -8.82
N THR A 103 17.45 6.48 -7.78
CA THR A 103 16.78 6.62 -6.47
C THR A 103 15.81 7.80 -6.50
N ALA A 104 14.55 7.57 -6.11
CA ALA A 104 13.59 8.65 -5.86
C ALA A 104 14.06 9.50 -4.67
N LYS A 105 13.69 10.79 -4.65
CA LYS A 105 14.07 11.72 -3.57
C LYS A 105 12.91 12.65 -3.25
N GLY A 106 12.87 13.09 -1.98
CA GLY A 106 11.97 14.15 -1.51
C GLY A 106 10.52 13.88 -1.93
N PRO A 107 9.81 14.88 -2.50
CA PRO A 107 8.39 14.76 -2.82
C PRO A 107 8.00 13.59 -3.74
N VAL A 108 8.94 13.05 -4.52
CA VAL A 108 8.64 11.88 -5.38
C VAL A 108 8.43 10.62 -4.54
N ILE A 109 9.16 10.47 -3.43
CA ILE A 109 8.97 9.36 -2.48
C ILE A 109 7.56 9.45 -1.90
N ASP A 110 7.19 10.62 -1.40
CA ASP A 110 5.92 10.84 -0.71
C ASP A 110 4.73 10.58 -1.64
N ARG A 111 4.80 11.04 -2.90
CA ARG A 111 3.74 10.80 -3.89
C ARG A 111 3.66 9.35 -4.36
N LEU A 112 4.80 8.68 -4.56
CA LEU A 112 4.83 7.25 -4.92
C LEU A 112 4.16 6.43 -3.84
N HIS A 113 4.57 6.67 -2.61
CA HIS A 113 4.06 5.98 -1.44
C HIS A 113 2.57 6.24 -1.24
N TRP A 114 2.14 7.51 -1.27
CA TRP A 114 0.74 7.89 -1.16
C TRP A 114 -0.13 7.25 -2.26
N LEU A 115 0.34 7.25 -3.52
CA LEU A 115 -0.38 6.60 -4.62
C LEU A 115 -0.48 5.10 -4.40
N ALA A 116 0.57 4.44 -3.92
CA ALA A 116 0.56 3.01 -3.65
C ALA A 116 -0.47 2.65 -2.57
N LEU A 117 -0.57 3.45 -1.50
CA LEU A 117 -1.58 3.29 -0.46
C LEU A 117 -3.00 3.48 -1.01
N VAL A 118 -3.25 4.55 -1.77
CA VAL A 118 -4.56 4.80 -2.38
C VAL A 118 -4.96 3.69 -3.35
N VAL A 119 -4.04 3.23 -4.20
CA VAL A 119 -4.28 2.09 -5.09
C VAL A 119 -4.60 0.83 -4.27
N GLY A 120 -3.87 0.57 -3.18
CA GLY A 120 -4.13 -0.53 -2.27
C GLY A 120 -5.56 -0.52 -1.68
N LEU A 121 -6.10 0.66 -1.41
CA LEU A 121 -7.50 0.79 -0.97
C LEU A 121 -8.49 0.44 -2.09
N LEU A 122 -8.18 0.81 -3.33
CA LEU A 122 -9.06 0.64 -4.48
C LEU A 122 -9.08 -0.79 -5.03
N THR A 123 -7.99 -1.56 -4.89
CA THR A 123 -7.88 -2.93 -5.41
C THR A 123 -8.84 -3.91 -4.75
N GLY A 124 -9.36 -3.59 -3.57
CA GLY A 124 -10.43 -4.36 -2.92
C GLY A 124 -11.77 -4.26 -3.65
N THR A 125 -11.96 -3.29 -4.55
CA THR A 125 -13.23 -3.05 -5.26
C THR A 125 -13.06 -3.00 -6.78
N TYR A 126 -11.89 -2.58 -7.27
CA TYR A 126 -11.63 -2.36 -8.69
C TYR A 126 -10.47 -3.22 -9.20
N ASN A 127 -10.59 -3.70 -10.43
CA ASN A 127 -9.47 -4.30 -11.15
C ASN A 127 -8.49 -3.23 -11.66
N GLU A 128 -7.40 -3.66 -12.30
CA GLU A 128 -6.32 -2.76 -12.76
C GLU A 128 -6.85 -1.60 -13.64
N TYR A 129 -7.72 -1.91 -14.60
CA TYR A 129 -8.36 -0.90 -15.46
C TYR A 129 -9.33 0.03 -14.69
N GLY A 130 -10.04 -0.52 -13.71
CA GLY A 130 -10.96 0.22 -12.85
C GLY A 130 -10.24 1.24 -11.98
N VAL A 131 -9.11 0.85 -11.37
CA VAL A 131 -8.24 1.76 -10.60
C VAL A 131 -7.76 2.89 -11.48
N ARG A 132 -7.25 2.58 -12.68
CA ARG A 132 -6.78 3.58 -13.63
C ARG A 132 -7.84 4.65 -13.94
N ARG A 133 -9.03 4.20 -14.34
CA ARG A 133 -10.15 5.08 -14.65
C ARG A 133 -10.72 5.78 -13.43
N TRP A 134 -10.53 5.24 -12.23
CA TRP A 134 -11.04 5.84 -11.01
C TRP A 134 -10.47 7.24 -10.80
N PHE A 135 -9.19 7.44 -11.13
CA PHE A 135 -8.46 8.72 -11.02
C PHE A 135 -8.88 9.76 -12.06
N GLU A 136 -9.43 9.33 -13.20
CA GLU A 136 -9.83 10.22 -14.31
C GLU A 136 -11.32 10.58 -14.23
N ARG A 137 -12.11 9.87 -13.42
CA ARG A 137 -13.56 10.05 -13.38
C ARG A 137 -13.95 11.20 -12.44
N PRO A 138 -14.72 12.20 -12.93
CA PRO A 138 -15.37 13.23 -12.12
C PRO A 138 -16.10 12.66 -10.90
N ARG A 139 -15.95 13.31 -9.73
CA ARG A 139 -16.56 12.86 -8.47
C ARG A 139 -17.37 13.97 -7.84
N LYS A 140 -18.67 13.71 -7.62
CA LYS A 140 -19.53 14.59 -6.84
C LYS A 140 -18.98 14.84 -5.43
N ALA A 141 -18.41 13.82 -4.78
CA ALA A 141 -17.77 13.95 -3.47
C ALA A 141 -16.56 14.90 -3.45
N LEU A 142 -15.91 15.11 -4.62
CA LEU A 142 -14.82 16.07 -4.78
C LEU A 142 -15.30 17.44 -5.28
N GLY A 143 -16.62 17.64 -5.43
CA GLY A 143 -17.20 18.87 -5.95
C GLY A 143 -17.30 18.93 -7.47
N GLY A 144 -17.16 17.79 -8.18
CA GLY A 144 -17.21 17.72 -9.63
C GLY A 144 -15.93 17.16 -10.25
N PRO A 145 -14.74 17.70 -9.96
CA PRO A 145 -13.49 17.24 -10.57
C PRO A 145 -13.16 15.77 -10.29
N SER A 146 -12.29 15.21 -11.12
CA SER A 146 -11.67 13.91 -10.93
C SER A 146 -10.56 13.96 -9.88
N PRO A 147 -10.19 12.82 -9.27
CA PRO A 147 -9.06 12.76 -8.34
C PRO A 147 -7.76 13.32 -8.92
N GLN A 148 -7.45 13.02 -10.20
CA GLN A 148 -6.26 13.55 -10.86
C GLN A 148 -6.33 15.08 -10.98
N GLU A 149 -7.47 15.65 -11.38
CA GLU A 149 -7.62 17.10 -11.47
C GLU A 149 -7.43 17.77 -10.11
N VAL A 150 -7.99 17.19 -9.04
CA VAL A 150 -7.83 17.72 -7.66
C VAL A 150 -6.36 17.74 -7.23
N LEU A 151 -5.60 16.68 -7.52
CA LEU A 151 -4.18 16.62 -7.18
C LEU A 151 -3.36 17.64 -7.98
N LEU A 152 -3.66 17.81 -9.27
CA LEU A 152 -2.84 18.62 -10.15
C LEU A 152 -3.12 20.14 -10.08
N VAL A 153 -4.11 20.57 -9.28
CA VAL A 153 -4.43 22.01 -9.14
C VAL A 153 -3.24 22.84 -8.67
N ALA A 154 -2.49 22.38 -7.67
CA ALA A 154 -1.39 23.14 -7.08
C ALA A 154 -0.08 23.08 -7.90
N GLY A 155 0.04 22.16 -8.84
CA GLY A 155 1.25 21.98 -9.67
C GLY A 155 2.46 21.39 -8.94
N ASP A 156 2.45 21.32 -7.60
CA ASP A 156 3.51 20.76 -6.76
C ASP A 156 2.98 19.92 -5.58
N TRP A 157 1.77 19.37 -5.73
CA TRP A 157 0.98 18.79 -4.64
C TRP A 157 1.74 17.83 -3.71
N THR A 158 1.31 17.77 -2.46
CA THR A 158 1.84 16.88 -1.43
C THR A 158 0.73 16.04 -0.79
N PRO A 159 1.04 14.89 -0.17
CA PRO A 159 0.05 14.11 0.58
C PRO A 159 -0.66 14.89 1.69
N ASP A 160 -0.05 15.96 2.20
CA ASP A 160 -0.61 16.81 3.25
C ASP A 160 -1.62 17.85 2.75
N ASP A 161 -1.68 18.06 1.44
CA ASP A 161 -2.60 19.02 0.86
C ASP A 161 -4.06 18.57 1.06
N LEU A 162 -4.95 19.54 1.22
CA LEU A 162 -6.38 19.28 1.38
C LEU A 162 -6.94 18.45 0.20
N GLY A 163 -6.43 18.68 -1.03
CA GLY A 163 -6.82 17.92 -2.21
C GLY A 163 -6.48 16.44 -2.10
N ALA A 164 -5.23 16.11 -1.74
CA ALA A 164 -4.78 14.74 -1.56
C ALA A 164 -5.56 14.03 -0.44
N ARG A 165 -5.70 14.66 0.73
CA ARG A 165 -6.48 14.11 1.85
C ARG A 165 -7.91 13.78 1.46
N ARG A 166 -8.58 14.66 0.69
CA ARG A 166 -9.96 14.40 0.20
C ARG A 166 -10.03 13.23 -0.79
N VAL A 167 -9.02 13.06 -1.65
CA VAL A 167 -8.96 11.91 -2.56
C VAL A 167 -8.75 10.61 -1.79
N GLU A 168 -7.88 10.62 -0.78
CA GLU A 168 -7.63 9.46 0.07
C GLU A 168 -8.88 9.04 0.85
N GLU A 169 -9.58 10.01 1.47
CA GLU A 169 -10.84 9.73 2.18
C GLU A 169 -11.91 9.15 1.23
N LEU A 170 -11.97 9.61 -0.02
CA LEU A 170 -12.85 9.02 -1.03
C LEU A 170 -12.46 7.56 -1.34
N ALA A 171 -11.17 7.24 -1.41
CA ALA A 171 -10.71 5.87 -1.62
C ALA A 171 -11.07 4.98 -0.42
N LYS A 172 -10.85 5.44 0.81
CA LYS A 172 -11.25 4.72 2.05
C LYS A 172 -12.76 4.43 2.08
N ALA A 173 -13.59 5.41 1.71
CA ALA A 173 -15.04 5.26 1.65
C ALA A 173 -15.50 4.18 0.65
N THR A 174 -14.66 3.82 -0.33
CA THR A 174 -14.96 2.76 -1.30
C THR A 174 -14.98 1.38 -0.62
N ILE A 175 -14.09 1.14 0.35
CA ILE A 175 -14.03 -0.13 1.10
C ILE A 175 -15.23 -0.24 2.06
N GLY A 176 -15.64 0.87 2.67
CA GLY A 176 -16.76 0.91 3.62
C GLY A 176 -18.13 0.55 3.02
N MET A 177 -18.30 0.66 1.70
CA MET A 177 -19.56 0.28 1.02
C MET A 177 -19.74 -1.23 0.85
N VAL A 178 -18.71 -2.05 1.05
CA VAL A 178 -18.80 -3.52 0.91
C VAL A 178 -19.19 -4.19 2.24
N ALA A 179 -19.23 -3.45 3.34
CA ALA A 179 -19.59 -3.92 4.68
C ALA A 179 -20.98 -3.40 5.13
N SER A 180 -21.97 -3.40 4.24
CA SER A 180 -23.38 -3.07 4.54
C SER A 180 -24.30 -4.17 4.05
#